data_AF-A0A1E7FPI1-F1
#
_entry.id   AF-A0A1E7FPI1-F1
#
_cell.length_a   1.000
_cell.length_b   1.000
_cell.length_c   1.000
_cell.angle_alpha   90.00
_cell.angle_beta   90.00
_cell.angle_gamma   90.00
#
_symmetry.space_group_name_H-M   'P 1'
#
loop_
_entity.id
_entity.type
_entity.pdbx_description
1 polymer ?
#
loop_
_entity_poly.entity_id
_entity_poly.type
_entity_poly.pdbx_seq_one_letter_code
_entity_poly.pdbx_strand_id
1 'polypeptide(L)'
;MAPQQQHKQQHKQQEKKYTTTTGIVCQFCNKVFASKNLVFRHLRDASTTCGNTIIETGQKLPDAPSKIKKHKKKEIAKALRTSRRRKKTGQAKQNIDPASTLWFGDLPLPYTRMGGQYKRLRAVLKEYLPRDVPPPWIKKVIRKGYRKGGKKSIDEKERGDYYGYAIIVFRDAEEAKNVMTAMDGTVIESKMVFPSEPSIITPDFSTFVLKVNNVQHNNNDNDDANSSNNNNNNNYNKRDSVTTSGDQDPPLIDQLRPLSTPELQKRCQYMKDRLLKTGGKVFVPPARETSAEDNNSEDNNEKKKSENYTASQEHDKMLDLALSLYDAIGPRQERLYKGRVVPESIRDNLVHLLKSVRWPAESHRKGLTSDNYLVLQTNITKDRFYNDLRLGCRELMDWVDPNYYYSGIAVTKNFVASPHIDDRDQSFQYAVSLGEFNEGGGELCVEGNNNNNNGGGDDGDGDGRVDYVNVVETRNRIAKVDGRNVHWVRSWNGTADRYSLIFYDTTDRHQTDIINTGVDVTFLKEIK
;
A
#
# COMPACT_ATOMS: atom_id res chain seq x y z
N MET A 1 65.56 -16.62 -23.87
CA MET A 1 65.13 -16.75 -22.47
C MET A 1 63.62 -16.81 -22.43
N ALA A 2 63.11 -17.91 -21.85
CA ALA A 2 61.76 -18.22 -21.36
C ALA A 2 60.52 -18.21 -22.32
N PRO A 3 59.60 -19.21 -22.20
CA PRO A 3 58.71 -19.62 -23.28
C PRO A 3 57.18 -19.63 -22.96
N GLN A 4 56.41 -19.70 -24.04
CA GLN A 4 55.15 -20.44 -24.32
C GLN A 4 54.02 -20.56 -23.26
N GLN A 5 52.86 -19.98 -23.63
CA GLN A 5 51.53 -20.30 -23.10
C GLN A 5 50.82 -21.32 -24.01
N GLN A 6 50.82 -22.60 -23.66
CA GLN A 6 49.86 -23.60 -24.14
C GLN A 6 49.70 -24.68 -23.06
N HIS A 7 48.61 -24.65 -22.29
CA HIS A 7 48.04 -25.83 -21.60
C HIS A 7 46.75 -25.42 -20.87
N LYS A 8 45.60 -25.51 -21.56
CA LYS A 8 44.28 -25.45 -20.92
C LYS A 8 43.26 -26.26 -21.70
N GLN A 9 43.53 -27.56 -21.86
CA GLN A 9 42.57 -28.55 -22.34
C GLN A 9 43.14 -29.93 -21.99
N GLN A 10 42.88 -30.42 -20.78
CA GLN A 10 42.93 -31.82 -20.35
C GLN A 10 42.83 -31.86 -18.82
N HIS A 11 41.62 -31.77 -18.27
CA HIS A 11 41.25 -32.25 -16.92
C HIS A 11 39.73 -32.17 -16.81
N LYS A 12 39.04 -33.08 -17.51
CA LYS A 12 37.60 -33.32 -17.29
C LYS A 12 37.17 -34.72 -17.70
N GLN A 13 37.99 -35.72 -17.37
CA GLN A 13 37.60 -37.11 -17.40
C GLN A 13 38.35 -37.81 -16.28
N GLN A 14 37.59 -38.28 -15.28
CA GLN A 14 37.91 -39.27 -14.23
C GLN A 14 37.52 -38.74 -12.85
N GLU A 15 36.24 -38.90 -12.53
CA GLU A 15 35.73 -39.20 -11.18
C GLU A 15 34.22 -39.50 -11.31
N LYS A 16 33.89 -40.74 -11.71
CA LYS A 16 32.56 -41.34 -11.48
C LYS A 16 32.74 -42.44 -10.46
N LYS A 17 32.73 -42.07 -9.19
CA LYS A 17 32.52 -42.99 -8.08
C LYS A 17 31.07 -43.47 -8.14
N TYR A 18 30.90 -44.80 -8.15
CA TYR A 18 29.64 -45.51 -8.04
C TYR A 18 28.89 -45.05 -6.78
N THR A 19 27.82 -44.28 -6.95
CA THR A 19 26.82 -44.07 -5.92
C THR A 19 25.75 -45.15 -6.05
N THR A 20 25.56 -45.89 -4.96
CA THR A 20 24.56 -46.92 -4.74
C THR A 20 23.19 -46.49 -5.24
N THR A 21 22.60 -47.31 -6.11
CA THR A 21 21.44 -47.05 -6.96
C THR A 21 20.13 -47.05 -6.17
N THR A 22 19.81 -45.98 -5.45
CA THR A 22 18.43 -45.76 -4.96
C THR A 22 17.54 -45.28 -6.11
N GLY A 23 17.32 -46.15 -7.10
CA GLY A 23 16.36 -45.90 -8.17
C GLY A 23 14.92 -46.15 -7.71
N ILE A 24 13.96 -45.59 -8.43
CA ILE A 24 12.53 -45.75 -8.14
C ILE A 24 12.00 -46.85 -9.05
N VAL A 25 11.44 -47.89 -8.46
CA VAL A 25 10.84 -49.01 -9.20
C VAL A 25 9.46 -48.66 -9.74
N CYS A 26 9.17 -49.07 -10.97
CA CYS A 26 7.83 -49.04 -11.54
C CYS A 26 6.99 -50.15 -10.89
N GLN A 27 5.84 -49.80 -10.35
CA GLN A 27 4.94 -50.73 -9.66
C GLN A 27 4.33 -51.83 -10.56
N PHE A 28 4.35 -51.66 -11.89
CA PHE A 28 3.76 -52.61 -12.84
C PHE A 28 4.77 -53.62 -13.40
N CYS A 29 6.01 -53.22 -13.64
CA CYS A 29 7.04 -54.09 -14.22
C CYS A 29 8.31 -54.24 -13.38
N ASN A 30 8.35 -53.64 -12.19
CA ASN A 30 9.49 -53.62 -11.27
C ASN A 30 10.81 -53.10 -11.88
N LYS A 31 10.79 -52.46 -13.05
CA LYS A 31 11.98 -51.81 -13.63
C LYS A 31 12.39 -50.63 -12.76
N VAL A 32 13.69 -50.52 -12.49
CA VAL A 32 14.29 -49.44 -11.70
C VAL A 32 14.60 -48.25 -12.58
N PHE A 33 14.12 -47.06 -12.21
CA PHE A 33 14.35 -45.82 -12.93
C PHE A 33 15.17 -44.84 -12.10
N ALA A 34 16.06 -44.09 -12.75
CA ALA A 34 16.89 -43.09 -12.07
C ALA A 34 16.09 -41.91 -11.46
N SER A 35 14.82 -41.71 -11.86
CA SER A 35 13.95 -40.68 -11.29
C SER A 35 12.46 -40.98 -11.49
N LYS A 36 11.61 -40.36 -10.65
CA LYS A 36 10.15 -40.45 -10.77
C LYS A 36 9.66 -40.01 -12.16
N ASN A 37 10.28 -39.00 -12.76
CA ASN A 37 9.89 -38.51 -14.09
C ASN A 37 10.10 -39.56 -15.19
N LEU A 38 11.13 -40.40 -15.08
CA LEU A 38 11.36 -41.49 -16.02
C LEU A 38 10.33 -42.61 -15.85
N VAL A 39 9.90 -42.89 -14.62
CA VAL A 39 8.76 -43.78 -14.36
C VAL A 39 7.51 -43.23 -15.05
N PHE A 40 7.20 -41.93 -14.87
CA PHE A 40 6.03 -41.33 -15.54
C PHE A 40 6.12 -41.34 -17.06
N ARG A 41 7.31 -41.19 -17.64
CA ARG A 41 7.49 -41.30 -19.09
C ARG A 41 7.24 -42.72 -19.56
N HIS A 42 7.75 -43.71 -18.84
CA HIS A 42 7.50 -45.12 -19.09
C HIS A 42 6.00 -45.44 -19.02
N LEU A 43 5.30 -44.99 -17.97
CA LEU A 43 3.87 -45.24 -17.80
C LEU A 43 2.96 -44.48 -18.78
N ARG A 44 3.47 -43.49 -19.52
CA ARG A 44 2.71 -42.77 -20.57
C ARG A 44 2.99 -43.26 -21.97
N ASP A 45 4.01 -44.10 -22.13
CA ASP A 45 4.43 -44.57 -23.43
C ASP A 45 3.62 -45.81 -23.79
N ALA A 46 2.69 -45.65 -24.72
CA ALA A 46 1.81 -46.71 -25.21
C ALA A 46 2.58 -47.90 -25.83
N SER A 47 3.84 -47.69 -26.25
CA SER A 47 4.70 -48.76 -26.75
C SER A 47 5.24 -49.67 -25.64
N THR A 48 5.11 -49.25 -24.38
CA THR A 48 5.54 -50.05 -23.23
C THR A 48 4.36 -50.84 -22.67
N THR A 49 4.61 -52.06 -22.21
CA THR A 49 3.55 -52.89 -21.61
C THR A 49 2.81 -52.17 -20.50
N CYS A 50 3.53 -51.49 -19.60
CA CYS A 50 2.92 -50.72 -18.50
C CYS A 50 2.10 -49.52 -18.98
N GLY A 51 2.55 -48.81 -20.01
CA GLY A 51 1.79 -47.70 -20.58
C GLY A 51 0.52 -48.19 -21.29
N ASN A 52 0.61 -49.30 -22.03
CA ASN A 52 -0.55 -49.89 -22.69
C ASN A 52 -1.60 -50.39 -21.69
N THR A 53 -1.18 -51.08 -20.61
CA THR A 53 -2.10 -51.53 -19.55
C THR A 53 -2.85 -50.36 -18.90
N ILE A 54 -2.20 -49.23 -18.67
CA ILE A 54 -2.85 -48.04 -18.09
C ILE A 54 -3.88 -47.44 -19.06
N ILE A 55 -3.58 -47.42 -20.36
CA ILE A 55 -4.48 -46.91 -21.39
C ILE A 55 -5.70 -47.82 -21.53
N GLU A 56 -5.50 -49.14 -21.57
CA GLU A 56 -6.57 -50.15 -21.69
C GLU A 56 -7.47 -50.20 -20.46
N THR A 57 -6.91 -50.08 -19.26
CA THR A 57 -7.68 -50.09 -18.00
C THR A 57 -8.38 -48.77 -17.70
N GLY A 58 -8.11 -47.71 -18.47
CA GLY A 58 -8.68 -46.37 -18.26
C GLY A 58 -8.21 -45.70 -16.95
N GLN A 59 -7.17 -46.22 -16.30
CA GLN A 59 -6.68 -45.65 -15.04
C GLN A 59 -6.05 -44.27 -15.29
N LYS A 60 -6.53 -43.26 -14.57
CA LYS A 60 -5.99 -41.90 -14.66
C LYS A 60 -4.60 -41.86 -14.05
N LEU A 61 -3.57 -41.67 -14.90
CA LEU A 61 -2.19 -41.47 -14.46
C LEU A 61 -2.09 -40.30 -13.47
N PRO A 62 -1.42 -40.48 -12.31
CA PRO A 62 -1.15 -39.37 -11.41
C PRO A 62 -0.36 -38.28 -12.13
N ASP A 63 -0.70 -37.02 -11.83
CA ASP A 63 0.00 -35.89 -12.41
C ASP A 63 1.49 -35.92 -12.05
N ALA A 64 2.33 -35.55 -13.02
CA ALA A 64 3.77 -35.47 -12.78
C ALA A 64 4.03 -34.50 -11.61
N PRO A 65 4.96 -34.81 -10.68
CA PRO A 65 5.26 -33.94 -9.52
C PRO A 65 5.57 -32.49 -9.91
N SER A 66 6.14 -32.27 -11.10
CA SER A 66 6.38 -30.94 -11.65
C SER A 66 5.10 -30.17 -11.98
N LYS A 67 4.07 -30.85 -12.51
CA LYS A 67 2.74 -30.27 -12.75
C LYS A 67 2.02 -29.94 -11.44
N ILE A 68 2.07 -30.84 -10.46
CA ILE A 68 1.49 -30.62 -9.12
C ILE A 68 2.13 -29.39 -8.46
N LYS A 69 3.46 -29.29 -8.47
CA LYS A 69 4.18 -28.11 -7.94
C LYS A 69 3.79 -26.82 -8.69
N LYS A 70 3.66 -26.88 -10.02
CA LYS A 70 3.23 -25.72 -10.84
C LYS A 70 1.78 -25.31 -10.54
N HIS A 71 0.88 -26.27 -10.32
CA HIS A 71 -0.51 -26.01 -9.95
C HIS A 71 -0.61 -25.39 -8.55
N LYS A 72 0.06 -25.96 -7.55
CA LYS A 72 0.14 -25.37 -6.20
C LYS A 72 0.72 -23.95 -6.24
N LYS A 73 1.77 -23.70 -7.01
CA LYS A 73 2.34 -22.35 -7.17
C LYS A 73 1.36 -21.37 -7.83
N LYS A 74 0.55 -21.82 -8.80
CA LYS A 74 -0.50 -21.01 -9.42
C LYS A 74 -1.64 -20.72 -8.44
N GLU A 75 -2.09 -21.71 -7.67
CA GLU A 75 -3.14 -21.52 -6.65
C GLU A 75 -2.68 -20.60 -5.53
N ILE A 76 -1.44 -20.76 -5.03
CA ILE A 76 -0.84 -19.82 -4.07
C ILE A 76 -0.75 -18.42 -4.67
N ALA A 77 -0.31 -18.28 -5.92
CA ALA A 77 -0.26 -16.97 -6.59
C ALA A 77 -1.66 -16.37 -6.80
N LYS A 78 -2.68 -17.20 -7.04
CA LYS A 78 -4.08 -16.79 -7.18
C LYS A 78 -4.65 -16.35 -5.83
N ALA A 79 -4.41 -17.11 -4.77
CA ALA A 79 -4.77 -16.80 -3.39
C ALA A 79 -4.09 -15.52 -2.89
N LEU A 80 -2.81 -15.32 -3.20
CA LEU A 80 -2.08 -14.08 -2.89
C LEU A 80 -2.61 -12.89 -3.70
N ARG A 81 -3.06 -13.09 -4.95
CA ARG A 81 -3.68 -12.04 -5.76
C ARG A 81 -5.08 -11.68 -5.26
N THR A 82 -5.88 -12.66 -4.84
CA THR A 82 -7.22 -12.44 -4.28
C THR A 82 -7.14 -11.82 -2.89
N SER A 83 -6.20 -12.24 -2.05
CA SER A 83 -5.97 -11.61 -0.73
C SER A 83 -5.44 -10.19 -0.86
N ARG A 84 -4.52 -9.90 -1.81
CA ARG A 84 -4.11 -8.53 -2.14
C ARG A 84 -5.24 -7.68 -2.75
N ARG A 85 -6.19 -8.28 -3.47
CA ARG A 85 -7.41 -7.59 -3.95
C ARG A 85 -8.37 -7.27 -2.79
N ARG A 86 -8.52 -8.16 -1.81
CA ARG A 86 -9.34 -7.94 -0.60
C ARG A 86 -8.70 -6.94 0.39
N LYS A 87 -7.37 -6.86 0.44
CA LYS A 87 -6.62 -5.88 1.26
C LYS A 87 -6.56 -4.45 0.70
N LYS A 88 -7.36 -4.11 -0.31
CA LYS A 88 -7.60 -2.69 -0.65
C LYS A 88 -8.61 -2.10 0.33
N THR A 89 -8.22 -1.97 1.59
CA THR A 89 -8.81 -0.99 2.49
C THR A 89 -8.56 0.40 1.87
N GLY A 90 -9.63 1.17 1.70
CA GLY A 90 -9.59 2.43 0.98
C GLY A 90 -9.54 2.26 -0.54
N GLN A 91 -10.63 1.78 -1.15
CA GLN A 91 -11.00 2.36 -2.44
C GLN A 91 -11.39 3.81 -2.13
N ALA A 92 -10.41 4.71 -2.11
CA ALA A 92 -10.72 6.08 -2.51
C ALA A 92 -11.39 5.93 -3.87
N LYS A 93 -12.73 6.08 -3.91
CA LYS A 93 -13.48 6.26 -5.15
C LYS A 93 -12.98 7.57 -5.72
N GLN A 94 -11.80 7.54 -6.33
CA GLN A 94 -11.43 8.55 -7.31
C GLN A 94 -12.34 8.25 -8.50
N ASN A 95 -13.56 8.77 -8.43
CA ASN A 95 -14.31 9.15 -9.62
C ASN A 95 -13.41 10.17 -10.32
N ILE A 96 -12.44 9.66 -11.06
CA ILE A 96 -11.61 10.45 -11.94
C ILE A 96 -12.61 10.95 -12.98
N ASP A 97 -12.99 12.21 -12.84
CA ASP A 97 -13.90 12.87 -13.75
C ASP A 97 -13.35 12.69 -15.17
N PRO A 98 -14.12 12.07 -16.09
CA PRO A 98 -13.73 11.98 -17.49
C PRO A 98 -13.34 13.35 -18.06
N ALA A 99 -13.95 14.44 -17.59
CA ALA A 99 -13.65 15.79 -18.04
C ALA A 99 -12.26 16.29 -17.58
N SER A 100 -11.71 15.78 -16.48
CA SER A 100 -10.35 16.10 -16.03
C SER A 100 -9.28 15.15 -16.58
N THR A 101 -9.67 14.21 -17.45
CA THR A 101 -8.76 13.17 -17.95
C THR A 101 -8.52 13.28 -19.45
N LEU A 102 -7.24 13.42 -19.80
CA LEU A 102 -6.81 13.49 -21.19
C LEU A 102 -6.07 12.23 -21.63
N TRP A 103 -6.29 11.88 -22.88
CA TRP A 103 -5.54 10.91 -23.65
C TRP A 103 -4.44 11.63 -24.41
N PHE A 104 -3.18 11.24 -24.16
CA PHE A 104 -1.99 11.74 -24.84
C PHE A 104 -1.49 10.67 -25.80
N GLY A 105 -1.76 10.83 -27.08
CA GLY A 105 -1.43 9.86 -28.13
C GLY A 105 -0.30 10.29 -29.04
N ASP A 106 -0.11 9.46 -30.06
CA ASP A 106 0.97 9.54 -31.05
C ASP A 106 2.36 9.58 -30.39
N LEU A 107 2.49 8.94 -29.21
CA LEU A 107 3.75 8.84 -28.49
C LEU A 107 4.65 7.77 -29.11
N PRO A 108 5.88 8.10 -29.52
CA PRO A 108 6.82 7.09 -30.00
C PRO A 108 7.18 6.06 -28.91
N LEU A 109 7.50 4.82 -29.31
CA LEU A 109 7.85 3.74 -28.38
C LEU A 109 8.95 4.10 -27.36
N PRO A 110 9.98 4.90 -27.70
CA PRO A 110 10.97 5.35 -26.74
C PRO A 110 10.39 6.17 -25.58
N TYR A 111 9.31 6.93 -25.79
CA TYR A 111 8.68 7.80 -24.78
C TYR A 111 7.69 7.05 -23.88
N THR A 112 7.22 5.88 -24.32
CA THR A 112 6.29 5.01 -23.57
C THR A 112 6.97 3.84 -22.87
N ARG A 113 8.32 3.77 -22.91
CA ARG A 113 9.09 2.69 -22.29
C ARG A 113 9.01 2.78 -20.77
N MET A 114 8.81 1.65 -20.10
CA MET A 114 8.74 1.53 -18.64
C MET A 114 10.11 1.64 -17.94
N GLY A 115 10.97 2.57 -18.38
CA GLY A 115 12.05 3.04 -17.50
C GLY A 115 11.45 3.70 -16.26
N GLY A 116 12.24 3.85 -15.17
CA GLY A 116 11.76 4.36 -13.87
C GLY A 116 10.69 5.45 -14.00
N GLN A 117 9.49 5.19 -13.49
CA GLN A 117 8.35 6.10 -13.39
C GLN A 117 7.99 6.91 -14.65
N TYR A 118 8.13 6.35 -15.86
CA TYR A 118 7.84 7.07 -17.11
C TYR A 118 8.68 8.36 -17.25
N LYS A 119 9.95 8.32 -16.82
CA LYS A 119 10.92 9.44 -16.85
C LYS A 119 10.81 10.29 -18.11
N ARG A 120 10.62 9.65 -19.27
CA ARG A 120 10.60 10.34 -20.55
C ARG A 120 9.34 11.15 -20.81
N LEU A 121 8.17 10.56 -20.57
CA LEU A 121 6.92 11.29 -20.63
C LEU A 121 6.89 12.44 -19.61
N ARG A 122 7.43 12.23 -18.40
CA ARG A 122 7.56 13.31 -17.41
C ARG A 122 8.42 14.48 -17.88
N ALA A 123 9.49 14.21 -18.64
CA ALA A 123 10.32 15.27 -19.19
C ALA A 123 9.57 16.05 -20.29
N VAL A 124 8.78 15.37 -21.13
CA VAL A 124 7.89 16.05 -22.11
C VAL A 124 6.91 16.97 -21.38
N LEU A 125 6.24 16.46 -20.34
CA LEU A 125 5.33 17.27 -19.53
C LEU A 125 6.07 18.42 -18.85
N LYS A 126 7.27 18.20 -18.30
CA LYS A 126 8.04 19.27 -17.66
C LYS A 126 8.38 20.42 -18.63
N GLU A 127 8.67 20.10 -19.88
CA GLU A 127 9.14 21.07 -20.87
C GLU A 127 7.98 21.80 -21.57
N TYR A 128 6.90 21.08 -21.93
CA TYR A 128 5.84 21.60 -22.79
C TYR A 128 4.52 21.91 -22.06
N LEU A 129 4.34 21.47 -20.82
CA LEU A 129 3.14 21.81 -20.05
C LEU A 129 3.13 23.31 -19.74
N PRO A 130 1.96 23.98 -19.78
CA PRO A 130 1.86 25.39 -19.39
C PRO A 130 2.47 25.64 -18.00
N ARG A 131 3.19 26.76 -17.86
CA ARG A 131 4.01 27.07 -16.67
C ARG A 131 3.21 27.25 -15.38
N ASP A 132 1.91 27.48 -15.51
CA ASP A 132 0.93 27.63 -14.46
C ASP A 132 0.23 26.31 -14.11
N VAL A 133 0.52 25.21 -14.81
CA VAL A 133 -0.06 23.89 -14.54
C VAL A 133 0.94 23.03 -13.75
N PRO A 134 0.56 22.47 -12.59
CA PRO A 134 1.43 21.61 -11.81
C PRO A 134 1.60 20.25 -12.51
N PRO A 135 2.60 19.45 -12.10
CA PRO A 135 2.78 18.12 -12.66
C PRO A 135 1.52 17.25 -12.51
N PRO A 136 0.92 16.78 -13.63
CA PRO A 136 -0.31 16.00 -13.58
C PRO A 136 -0.05 14.53 -13.23
N TRP A 137 -1.11 13.77 -12.95
CA TRP A 137 -0.99 12.36 -12.64
C TRP A 137 -1.01 11.48 -13.89
N ILE A 138 0.08 10.74 -14.12
CA ILE A 138 0.14 9.73 -15.19
C ILE A 138 -0.52 8.43 -14.71
N LYS A 139 -1.82 8.30 -14.97
CA LYS A 139 -2.63 7.14 -14.57
C LYS A 139 -2.20 5.84 -15.26
N LYS A 140 -1.92 5.92 -16.57
CA LYS A 140 -1.59 4.74 -17.38
C LYS A 140 -0.76 5.13 -18.59
N VAL A 141 0.19 4.28 -18.96
CA VAL A 141 0.93 4.39 -20.23
C VAL A 141 0.84 3.07 -20.96
N ILE A 142 0.40 3.11 -22.21
CA ILE A 142 0.34 1.96 -23.12
C ILE A 142 1.40 2.14 -24.19
N ARG A 143 2.33 1.18 -24.25
CA ARG A 143 3.47 1.25 -25.16
C ARG A 143 3.11 1.00 -26.63
N LYS A 144 2.31 -0.02 -26.92
CA LYS A 144 1.88 -0.38 -28.28
C LYS A 144 0.35 -0.30 -28.33
N GLY A 145 -0.17 0.93 -28.33
CA GLY A 145 -1.59 1.19 -28.26
C GLY A 145 -2.29 0.94 -29.59
N TYR A 146 -1.75 1.47 -30.67
CA TYR A 146 -2.33 1.38 -32.01
C TYR A 146 -1.26 1.56 -33.09
N ARG A 147 -1.64 1.36 -34.35
CA ARG A 147 -0.80 1.63 -35.52
C ARG A 147 -1.37 2.79 -36.32
N LYS A 148 -0.48 3.68 -36.76
CA LYS A 148 -0.84 4.75 -37.70
C LYS A 148 -0.91 4.13 -39.10
N GLY A 149 -2.06 4.25 -39.78
CA GLY A 149 -2.24 3.72 -41.15
C GLY A 149 -3.35 2.69 -41.37
N GLY A 150 -4.17 2.36 -40.37
CA GLY A 150 -5.31 1.43 -40.53
C GLY A 150 -4.91 -0.02 -40.82
N LYS A 151 -5.88 -0.93 -40.85
CA LYS A 151 -5.68 -2.30 -41.35
C LYS A 151 -5.53 -2.22 -42.88
N LYS A 152 -4.31 -1.98 -43.38
CA LYS A 152 -4.03 -2.19 -44.80
C LYS A 152 -4.15 -3.67 -45.16
N SER A 153 -4.56 -3.92 -46.40
CA SER A 153 -4.78 -5.25 -46.98
C SER A 153 -3.54 -6.14 -46.86
N ILE A 154 -3.78 -7.45 -46.94
CA ILE A 154 -2.80 -8.53 -46.74
C ILE A 154 -1.54 -8.41 -47.64
N ASP A 155 -1.59 -7.60 -48.69
CA ASP A 155 -0.60 -7.60 -49.77
C ASP A 155 0.48 -6.48 -49.72
N GLU A 156 0.40 -5.51 -48.79
CA GLU A 156 1.46 -4.50 -48.62
C GLU A 156 2.32 -4.75 -47.36
N LYS A 157 3.61 -5.02 -47.57
CA LYS A 157 4.61 -5.38 -46.54
C LYS A 157 5.03 -4.24 -45.60
N GLU A 158 4.52 -3.03 -45.78
CA GLU A 158 4.84 -1.89 -44.90
C GLU A 158 3.98 -1.95 -43.64
N ARG A 159 4.45 -2.70 -42.64
CA ARG A 159 3.84 -2.70 -41.31
C ARG A 159 4.01 -1.32 -40.68
N GLY A 160 2.96 -0.53 -40.66
CA GLY A 160 2.96 0.78 -39.99
C GLY A 160 3.44 0.73 -38.54
N ASP A 161 4.12 1.80 -38.12
CA ASP A 161 4.73 1.88 -36.80
C ASP A 161 3.70 1.84 -35.67
N TYR A 162 4.12 1.22 -34.56
CA TYR A 162 3.34 1.23 -33.33
C TYR A 162 3.56 2.54 -32.57
N TYR A 163 2.45 3.15 -32.19
CA TYR A 163 2.41 4.30 -31.30
C TYR A 163 1.82 3.89 -29.96
N GLY A 164 2.33 4.53 -28.92
CA GLY A 164 1.77 4.43 -27.58
C GLY A 164 0.87 5.61 -27.26
N TYR A 165 0.22 5.51 -26.11
CA TYR A 165 -0.53 6.62 -25.53
C TYR A 165 -0.41 6.60 -24.01
N ALA A 166 -0.73 7.73 -23.39
CA ALA A 166 -0.86 7.88 -21.96
C ALA A 166 -2.26 8.39 -21.59
N ILE A 167 -2.73 8.01 -20.41
CA ILE A 167 -3.90 8.58 -19.76
C ILE A 167 -3.39 9.43 -18.62
N ILE A 168 -3.65 10.73 -18.70
CA ILE A 168 -3.15 11.74 -17.78
C ILE A 168 -4.35 12.42 -17.13
N VAL A 169 -4.31 12.51 -15.81
CA VAL A 169 -5.37 13.11 -14.98
C VAL A 169 -4.86 14.45 -14.47
N PHE A 170 -5.65 15.48 -14.73
CA PHE A 170 -5.47 16.85 -14.28
C PHE A 170 -6.35 17.10 -13.06
N ARG A 171 -6.13 18.24 -12.39
CA ARG A 171 -6.89 18.60 -11.19
C ARG A 171 -8.40 18.64 -11.45
N ASP A 172 -8.79 19.31 -12.51
CA ASP A 172 -10.18 19.56 -12.88
C ASP A 172 -10.35 19.66 -14.41
N ALA A 173 -11.59 19.81 -14.85
CA ALA A 173 -11.94 19.89 -16.26
C ALA A 173 -11.42 21.18 -16.95
N GLU A 174 -11.28 22.28 -16.21
CA GLU A 174 -10.81 23.55 -16.76
C GLU A 174 -9.30 23.47 -17.05
N GLU A 175 -8.52 22.94 -16.10
CA GLU A 175 -7.10 22.65 -16.28
C GLU A 175 -6.87 21.68 -17.45
N ALA A 176 -7.64 20.59 -17.52
CA ALA A 176 -7.57 19.66 -18.64
C ALA A 176 -7.88 20.35 -19.97
N LYS A 177 -8.90 21.21 -20.03
CA LYS A 177 -9.24 21.98 -21.24
C LYS A 177 -8.09 22.92 -21.65
N ASN A 178 -7.52 23.66 -20.70
CA ASN A 178 -6.41 24.58 -20.96
C ASN A 178 -5.17 23.82 -21.48
N VAL A 179 -4.85 22.68 -20.87
CA VAL A 179 -3.74 21.82 -21.31
C VAL A 179 -4.01 21.22 -22.68
N MET A 180 -5.23 20.75 -22.95
CA MET A 180 -5.61 20.23 -24.26
C MET A 180 -5.43 21.29 -25.35
N THR A 181 -5.92 22.52 -25.12
CA THR A 181 -5.74 23.64 -26.07
C THR A 181 -4.27 24.01 -26.28
N ALA A 182 -3.45 23.94 -25.24
CA ALA A 182 -2.04 24.30 -25.32
C ALA A 182 -1.15 23.20 -25.94
N MET A 183 -1.48 21.92 -25.72
CA MET A 183 -0.60 20.80 -26.05
C MET A 183 -1.04 20.00 -27.28
N ASP A 184 -2.33 20.03 -27.66
CA ASP A 184 -2.77 19.30 -28.86
C ASP A 184 -2.12 19.88 -30.13
N GLY A 185 -1.59 19.00 -30.97
CA GLY A 185 -0.88 19.39 -32.18
C GLY A 185 0.53 19.95 -31.96
N THR A 186 1.02 20.01 -30.72
CA THR A 186 2.36 20.52 -30.42
C THR A 186 3.44 19.59 -30.97
N VAL A 187 4.43 20.17 -31.65
CA VAL A 187 5.62 19.44 -32.14
C VAL A 187 6.63 19.32 -30.99
N ILE A 188 6.89 18.09 -30.57
CA ILE A 188 7.86 17.77 -29.52
C ILE A 188 9.21 17.51 -30.16
N GLU A 189 10.20 18.34 -29.84
CA GLU A 189 11.58 18.14 -30.25
C GLU A 189 12.36 17.34 -29.20
N SER A 190 12.85 16.16 -29.58
CA SER A 190 13.57 15.25 -28.66
C SER A 190 14.81 15.90 -28.02
N LYS A 191 15.48 16.82 -28.73
CA LYS A 191 16.66 17.56 -28.24
C LYS A 191 16.35 18.51 -27.08
N MET A 192 15.14 19.07 -27.02
CA MET A 192 14.72 19.95 -25.91
C MET A 192 14.43 19.13 -24.65
N VAL A 193 13.87 17.92 -24.83
CA VAL A 193 13.49 17.05 -23.73
C VAL A 193 14.70 16.29 -23.14
N PHE A 194 15.64 15.84 -23.99
CA PHE A 194 16.86 15.12 -23.58
C PHE A 194 18.10 15.63 -24.34
N PRO A 195 18.66 16.80 -23.95
CA PRO A 195 19.83 17.34 -24.62
C PRO A 195 21.08 16.44 -24.49
N SER A 196 21.12 15.56 -23.49
CA SER A 196 22.31 14.76 -23.12
C SER A 196 22.21 13.25 -23.45
N GLU A 197 21.13 12.76 -24.06
CA GLU A 197 20.98 11.33 -24.43
C GLU A 197 20.93 11.15 -25.98
N PRO A 198 22.09 11.16 -26.68
CA PRO A 198 22.12 11.02 -28.14
C PRO A 198 21.61 9.66 -28.64
N SER A 199 21.58 8.63 -27.79
CA SER A 199 21.11 7.29 -28.12
C SER A 199 19.60 7.18 -28.40
N ILE A 200 18.83 8.24 -28.15
CA ILE A 200 17.39 8.30 -28.48
C ILE A 200 17.16 8.94 -29.84
N ILE A 201 18.10 9.76 -30.32
CA ILE A 201 17.99 10.48 -31.58
C ILE A 201 18.32 9.52 -32.72
N THR A 202 17.43 8.55 -32.97
CA THR A 202 17.34 8.00 -34.31
C THR A 202 16.69 9.08 -35.19
N PRO A 203 17.10 9.25 -36.46
CA PRO A 203 16.52 10.24 -37.36
C PRO A 203 14.98 10.24 -37.33
N ASP A 204 14.41 9.04 -37.22
CA ASP A 204 12.98 8.74 -37.22
C ASP A 204 12.18 9.30 -36.02
N PHE A 205 12.84 9.68 -34.91
CA PHE A 205 12.16 10.20 -33.71
C PHE A 205 12.76 11.54 -33.21
N SER A 206 13.40 12.29 -34.11
CA SER A 206 13.93 13.63 -33.79
C SER A 206 12.82 14.60 -33.38
N THR A 207 11.65 14.51 -34.01
CA THR A 207 10.43 15.26 -33.68
C THR A 207 9.19 14.37 -33.79
N PHE A 208 8.13 14.70 -33.06
CA PHE A 208 6.80 14.08 -33.26
C PHE A 208 5.69 15.05 -32.84
N VAL A 209 4.51 14.89 -33.43
CA VAL A 209 3.32 15.69 -33.08
C VAL A 209 2.55 14.97 -31.98
N LEU A 210 2.36 15.65 -30.85
CA LEU A 210 1.54 15.15 -29.75
C LEU A 210 0.06 15.34 -30.07
N LYS A 211 -0.76 14.31 -29.85
CA LYS A 211 -2.22 14.43 -29.90
C LYS A 211 -2.82 14.36 -28.52
N VAL A 212 -3.72 15.27 -28.20
CA VAL A 212 -4.37 15.35 -26.89
C VAL A 212 -5.87 15.39 -27.09
N ASN A 213 -6.58 14.41 -26.53
CA ASN A 213 -8.03 14.29 -26.61
C ASN A 213 -8.64 14.02 -25.24
N ASN A 214 -9.91 14.39 -25.02
CA ASN A 214 -10.63 13.89 -23.86
C ASN A 214 -10.77 12.37 -23.91
N VAL A 215 -10.67 11.71 -22.76
CA VAL A 215 -10.92 10.26 -22.69
C VAL A 215 -12.40 10.01 -22.92
N GLN A 216 -12.74 9.50 -24.10
CA GLN A 216 -14.05 8.93 -24.35
C GLN A 216 -14.13 7.61 -23.56
N HIS A 217 -14.83 7.63 -22.43
CA HIS A 217 -15.32 6.41 -21.84
C HIS A 217 -16.36 5.84 -22.81
N ASN A 218 -15.96 4.83 -23.59
CA ASN A 218 -16.94 3.95 -24.20
C ASN A 218 -17.69 3.29 -23.03
N ASN A 219 -18.85 3.83 -22.67
CA ASN A 219 -19.77 3.25 -21.68
C ASN A 219 -20.37 1.91 -22.15
N ASN A 220 -19.75 1.23 -23.12
CA ASN A 220 -20.14 -0.09 -23.59
C ASN A 220 -19.56 -1.18 -22.69
N ASP A 221 -19.83 -1.10 -21.39
CA ASP A 221 -19.66 -2.23 -20.45
C ASP A 221 -20.82 -3.24 -20.58
N ASN A 222 -21.42 -3.37 -21.78
CA ASN A 222 -22.42 -4.40 -22.11
C ASN A 222 -21.81 -5.72 -22.60
N ASP A 223 -20.47 -5.84 -22.67
CA ASP A 223 -19.79 -7.04 -23.18
C ASP A 223 -19.65 -8.18 -22.14
N ASP A 224 -20.19 -8.04 -20.92
CA ASP A 224 -20.24 -9.13 -19.92
C ASP A 224 -21.61 -9.86 -19.84
N ALA A 225 -22.55 -9.57 -20.76
CA ALA A 225 -23.89 -10.17 -20.76
C ALA A 225 -24.00 -11.61 -21.28
N ASN A 226 -22.89 -12.37 -21.41
CA ASN A 226 -22.91 -13.74 -21.90
C ASN A 226 -22.22 -14.79 -21.00
N SER A 227 -22.18 -14.53 -19.67
CA SER A 227 -21.82 -15.55 -18.68
C SER A 227 -22.97 -15.84 -17.70
N SER A 228 -24.11 -16.25 -18.26
CA SER A 228 -25.26 -16.76 -17.52
C SER A 228 -25.04 -18.24 -17.20
N ASN A 229 -24.43 -18.54 -16.05
CA ASN A 229 -24.79 -19.66 -15.17
C ASN A 229 -23.75 -19.83 -14.05
N ASN A 230 -24.00 -19.13 -12.93
CA ASN A 230 -23.82 -19.69 -11.60
C ASN A 230 -24.45 -18.75 -10.57
N ASN A 231 -25.72 -19.03 -10.27
CA ASN A 231 -26.35 -18.62 -9.03
C ASN A 231 -25.58 -19.27 -7.87
N ASN A 232 -24.95 -18.45 -7.02
CA ASN A 232 -25.06 -18.57 -5.56
C ASN A 232 -24.25 -17.49 -4.85
N ASN A 233 -24.96 -16.71 -4.03
CA ASN A 233 -24.50 -15.97 -2.85
C ASN A 233 -23.30 -15.02 -3.01
N ASN A 234 -23.59 -13.78 -3.37
CA ASN A 234 -22.80 -12.63 -2.92
C ASN A 234 -23.71 -11.40 -2.74
N ASN A 235 -24.48 -11.42 -1.65
CA ASN A 235 -25.31 -10.30 -1.21
C ASN A 235 -24.60 -9.41 -0.17
N TYR A 236 -23.32 -9.11 -0.43
CA TYR A 236 -22.51 -8.16 0.35
C TYR A 236 -21.74 -7.30 -0.64
N ASN A 237 -22.29 -6.15 -1.04
CA ASN A 237 -21.57 -4.93 -1.44
C ASN A 237 -22.52 -3.87 -2.05
N LYS A 238 -23.66 -3.64 -1.41
CA LYS A 238 -24.33 -2.35 -1.47
C LYS A 238 -24.41 -1.85 -0.03
N ARG A 239 -23.27 -1.41 0.51
CA ARG A 239 -23.32 -0.48 1.64
C ARG A 239 -23.77 0.83 1.02
N ASP A 240 -25.08 1.05 1.11
CA ASP A 240 -25.62 2.40 1.08
C ASP A 240 -24.75 3.27 2.00
N SER A 241 -24.54 4.51 1.61
CA SER A 241 -23.92 5.53 2.45
C SER A 241 -24.78 5.71 3.69
N VAL A 242 -24.64 4.80 4.65
CA VAL A 242 -25.17 4.96 5.99
C VAL A 242 -24.50 6.21 6.51
N THR A 243 -25.30 7.25 6.71
CA THR A 243 -25.00 8.38 7.56
C THR A 243 -24.70 7.85 8.95
N THR A 244 -23.51 7.30 9.13
CA THR A 244 -22.99 6.90 10.44
C THR A 244 -22.82 8.19 11.22
N SER A 245 -23.55 8.32 12.33
CA SER A 245 -23.34 9.35 13.34
C SER A 245 -21.84 9.46 13.66
N GLY A 246 -21.37 10.69 13.92
CA GLY A 246 -19.95 11.08 14.01
C GLY A 246 -19.10 10.38 15.08
N ASP A 247 -19.61 9.38 15.79
CA ASP A 247 -18.97 8.76 16.96
C ASP A 247 -18.27 7.42 16.67
N GLN A 248 -18.20 6.97 15.41
CA GLN A 248 -17.65 5.64 15.13
C GLN A 248 -16.11 5.72 15.05
N ASP A 249 -15.45 5.40 16.15
CA ASP A 249 -14.05 4.96 16.14
C ASP A 249 -13.88 3.74 15.21
N PRO A 250 -12.70 3.55 14.58
CA PRO A 250 -12.39 2.30 13.88
C PRO A 250 -12.60 1.10 14.82
N PRO A 251 -13.06 -0.06 14.33
CA PRO A 251 -13.18 -1.26 15.17
C PRO A 251 -11.86 -1.58 15.87
N LEU A 252 -11.90 -2.07 17.12
CA LEU A 252 -10.69 -2.35 17.93
C LEU A 252 -9.68 -3.23 17.18
N ILE A 253 -10.15 -4.20 16.39
CA ILE A 253 -9.29 -5.04 15.54
C ILE A 253 -8.43 -4.22 14.57
N ASP A 254 -8.99 -3.16 13.98
CA ASP A 254 -8.26 -2.29 13.04
C ASP A 254 -7.30 -1.37 13.79
N GLN A 255 -7.63 -1.01 15.04
CA GLN A 255 -6.75 -0.22 15.90
C GLN A 255 -5.52 -1.01 16.35
N LEU A 256 -5.66 -2.29 16.69
CA LEU A 256 -4.57 -3.15 17.16
C LEU A 256 -3.73 -3.74 16.01
N ARG A 257 -4.29 -3.82 14.80
CA ARG A 257 -3.64 -4.42 13.62
C ARG A 257 -2.25 -3.85 13.27
N PRO A 258 -1.96 -2.54 13.43
CA PRO A 258 -0.63 -1.98 13.14
C PRO A 258 0.48 -2.48 14.08
N LEU A 259 0.13 -3.02 15.25
CA LEU A 259 1.11 -3.49 16.23
C LEU A 259 1.87 -4.72 15.72
N SER A 260 3.14 -4.80 16.09
CA SER A 260 3.97 -5.97 15.82
C SER A 260 3.54 -7.18 16.68
N THR A 261 3.86 -8.40 16.24
CA THR A 261 3.59 -9.61 17.03
C THR A 261 4.20 -9.56 18.44
N PRO A 262 5.46 -9.12 18.65
CA PRO A 262 6.02 -8.98 19.99
C PRO A 262 5.26 -7.99 20.87
N GLU A 263 4.78 -6.87 20.31
CA GLU A 263 4.02 -5.88 21.07
C GLU A 263 2.63 -6.40 21.43
N LEU A 264 1.94 -7.09 20.51
CA LEU A 264 0.69 -7.79 20.80
C LEU A 264 0.88 -8.83 21.92
N GLN A 265 1.97 -9.61 21.89
CA GLN A 265 2.31 -10.57 22.94
C GLN A 265 2.50 -9.90 24.31
N LYS A 266 3.24 -8.78 24.35
CA LYS A 266 3.45 -7.99 25.57
C LYS A 266 2.11 -7.52 26.16
N ARG A 267 1.21 -6.98 25.33
CA ARG A 267 -0.13 -6.55 25.76
C ARG A 267 -0.99 -7.72 26.25
N CYS A 268 -0.97 -8.85 25.54
CA CYS A 268 -1.68 -10.05 25.95
C CYS A 268 -1.21 -10.55 27.32
N GLN A 269 0.11 -10.55 27.55
CA GLN A 269 0.67 -10.95 28.84
C GLN A 269 0.22 -10.00 29.96
N TYR A 270 0.36 -8.69 29.75
CA TYR A 270 -0.10 -7.68 30.71
C TYR A 270 -1.59 -7.83 31.07
N MET A 271 -2.44 -8.01 30.06
CA MET A 271 -3.88 -8.20 30.24
C MET A 271 -4.21 -9.48 31.04
N LYS A 272 -3.51 -10.59 30.76
CA LYS A 272 -3.63 -11.82 31.55
C LYS A 272 -3.26 -11.60 33.02
N ASP A 273 -2.14 -10.91 33.26
CA ASP A 273 -1.67 -10.62 34.61
C ASP A 273 -2.69 -9.75 35.37
N ARG A 274 -3.31 -8.77 34.69
CA ARG A 274 -4.38 -7.94 35.26
C ARG A 274 -5.62 -8.75 35.61
N LEU A 275 -6.09 -9.63 34.72
CA LEU A 275 -7.25 -10.50 34.99
C LEU A 275 -7.01 -11.41 36.20
N LEU A 276 -5.80 -11.96 36.33
CA LEU A 276 -5.42 -12.77 37.49
C LEU A 276 -5.50 -11.97 38.79
N LYS A 277 -5.02 -10.71 38.80
CA LYS A 277 -5.07 -9.84 39.98
C LYS A 277 -6.49 -9.47 40.40
N THR A 278 -7.40 -9.26 39.45
CA THR A 278 -8.80 -8.89 39.73
C THR A 278 -9.70 -10.09 40.01
N GLY A 279 -9.16 -11.32 40.07
CA GLY A 279 -9.94 -12.54 40.27
C GLY A 279 -10.84 -12.92 39.07
N GLY A 280 -10.58 -12.34 37.89
CA GLY A 280 -11.31 -12.65 36.67
C GLY A 280 -10.88 -14.00 36.09
N LYS A 281 -11.84 -14.79 35.60
CA LYS A 281 -11.50 -16.01 34.84
C LYS A 281 -11.02 -15.61 33.44
N VAL A 282 -9.78 -15.93 33.11
CA VAL A 282 -9.26 -15.78 31.73
C VAL A 282 -9.89 -16.85 30.86
N PHE A 283 -10.84 -16.47 30.02
CA PHE A 283 -11.27 -17.34 28.93
C PHE A 283 -10.21 -17.25 27.82
N VAL A 284 -9.38 -18.27 27.70
CA VAL A 284 -8.52 -18.44 26.52
C VAL A 284 -9.40 -19.08 25.46
N PRO A 285 -9.71 -18.40 24.34
CA PRO A 285 -10.48 -19.02 23.28
C PRO A 285 -9.77 -20.32 22.88
N PRO A 286 -10.48 -21.46 22.77
CA PRO A 286 -9.88 -22.64 22.20
C PRO A 286 -9.30 -22.23 20.85
N ALA A 287 -8.02 -22.53 20.62
CA ALA A 287 -7.34 -22.19 19.38
C ALA A 287 -8.28 -22.59 18.25
N ARG A 288 -8.65 -21.63 17.39
CA ARG A 288 -9.60 -21.88 16.30
C ARG A 288 -9.03 -23.02 15.48
N GLU A 289 -9.49 -24.25 15.75
CA GLU A 289 -9.05 -25.43 15.03
C GLU A 289 -9.50 -25.16 13.61
N THR A 290 -8.55 -24.85 12.74
CA THR A 290 -8.83 -24.74 11.32
C THR A 290 -9.27 -26.14 10.92
N SER A 291 -10.57 -26.33 10.84
CA SER A 291 -11.24 -27.57 10.46
C SER A 291 -10.89 -27.87 9.00
N ALA A 292 -9.67 -28.36 8.79
CA ALA A 292 -9.30 -29.21 7.67
C ALA A 292 -9.46 -30.63 8.19
N GLU A 293 -10.73 -31.07 8.30
CA GLU A 293 -11.09 -32.45 8.52
C GLU A 293 -10.68 -33.26 7.29
N ASP A 294 -9.43 -33.72 7.27
CA ASP A 294 -9.05 -34.93 6.53
C ASP A 294 -9.05 -36.07 7.55
N ASN A 295 -10.22 -36.70 7.68
CA ASN A 295 -10.37 -37.98 8.39
C ASN A 295 -9.60 -39.05 7.64
N ASN A 296 -8.42 -39.46 8.14
CA ASN A 296 -7.98 -40.86 8.09
C ASN A 296 -6.69 -41.13 8.88
N SER A 297 -6.74 -42.30 9.53
CA SER A 297 -5.69 -43.13 10.13
C SER A 297 -5.15 -42.74 11.50
N GLU A 298 -5.63 -43.51 12.48
CA GLU A 298 -4.91 -43.99 13.65
C GLU A 298 -3.51 -44.47 13.27
N ASP A 299 -2.46 -43.78 13.71
CA ASP A 299 -1.19 -44.44 14.00
C ASP A 299 -0.39 -43.63 15.02
N ASN A 300 -0.10 -44.28 16.15
CA ASN A 300 0.54 -43.71 17.33
C ASN A 300 2.04 -43.49 17.08
N ASN A 301 2.43 -42.25 16.77
CA ASN A 301 3.81 -41.76 16.97
C ASN A 301 3.86 -40.23 16.93
N GLU A 302 3.36 -39.58 17.97
CA GLU A 302 3.36 -38.12 18.16
C GLU A 302 4.76 -37.55 18.44
N LYS A 303 5.60 -37.50 17.40
CA LYS A 303 6.63 -36.46 17.32
C LYS A 303 5.91 -35.16 16.98
N LYS A 304 5.76 -34.28 17.98
CA LYS A 304 5.27 -32.89 17.84
C LYS A 304 5.83 -32.26 16.57
N LYS A 305 5.05 -32.32 15.49
CA LYS A 305 5.32 -31.63 14.24
C LYS A 305 5.12 -30.16 14.57
N SER A 306 6.21 -29.42 14.73
CA SER A 306 6.13 -27.96 14.85
C SER A 306 5.46 -27.45 13.58
N GLU A 307 4.18 -27.10 13.68
CA GLU A 307 3.44 -26.51 12.57
C GLU A 307 4.14 -25.20 12.20
N ASN A 308 4.72 -25.17 11.00
CA ASN A 308 5.39 -23.99 10.49
C ASN A 308 4.33 -22.95 10.09
N TYR A 309 3.87 -22.18 11.07
CA TYR A 309 3.02 -21.02 10.83
C TYR A 309 3.80 -19.94 10.06
N THR A 310 3.11 -19.27 9.15
CA THR A 310 3.65 -18.05 8.54
C THR A 310 3.56 -16.90 9.54
N ALA A 311 4.49 -15.93 9.49
CA ALA A 311 4.46 -14.76 10.38
C ALA A 311 3.12 -13.99 10.37
N SER A 312 2.41 -13.98 9.24
CA SER A 312 1.06 -13.38 9.16
C SER A 312 0.03 -14.16 9.95
N GLN A 313 0.09 -15.50 9.96
CA GLN A 313 -0.84 -16.32 10.75
C GLN A 313 -0.57 -16.20 12.24
N GLU A 314 0.70 -16.09 12.63
CA GLU A 314 1.07 -15.83 14.03
C GLU A 314 0.59 -14.46 14.49
N HIS A 315 0.74 -13.42 13.66
CA HIS A 315 0.20 -12.09 13.92
C HIS A 315 -1.31 -12.10 14.09
N ASP A 316 -2.05 -12.70 13.14
CA ASP A 316 -3.51 -12.77 13.21
C ASP A 316 -3.99 -13.54 14.46
N LYS A 317 -3.30 -14.63 14.85
CA LYS A 317 -3.58 -15.37 16.09
C LYS A 317 -3.37 -14.52 17.35
N MET A 318 -2.28 -13.75 17.40
CA MET A 318 -2.01 -12.87 18.53
C MET A 318 -3.00 -11.70 18.59
N LEU A 319 -3.43 -11.20 17.44
CA LEU A 319 -4.47 -10.18 17.34
C LEU A 319 -5.83 -10.70 17.86
N ASP A 320 -6.24 -11.90 17.45
CA ASP A 320 -7.46 -12.55 17.95
C ASP A 320 -7.42 -12.75 19.48
N LEU A 321 -6.27 -13.18 20.01
CA LEU A 321 -6.08 -13.32 21.46
C LEU A 321 -6.20 -11.97 22.17
N ALA A 322 -5.55 -10.91 21.66
CA ALA A 322 -5.63 -9.58 22.25
C ALA A 322 -7.08 -9.06 22.29
N LEU A 323 -7.85 -9.26 21.22
CA LEU A 323 -9.27 -8.89 21.18
C LEU A 323 -10.07 -9.60 22.26
N SER A 324 -9.92 -10.92 22.39
CA SER A 324 -10.63 -11.69 23.42
C SER A 324 -10.30 -11.23 24.86
N LEU A 325 -9.08 -10.75 25.09
CA LEU A 325 -8.66 -10.22 26.38
C LEU A 325 -9.26 -8.83 26.66
N TYR A 326 -9.36 -7.96 25.64
CA TYR A 326 -10.09 -6.70 25.78
C TYR A 326 -11.59 -6.91 26.00
N ASP A 327 -12.19 -7.89 25.33
CA ASP A 327 -13.61 -8.24 25.57
C ASP A 327 -13.85 -8.68 27.03
N ALA A 328 -12.86 -9.37 27.64
CA ALA A 328 -12.94 -9.82 29.03
C ALA A 328 -12.64 -8.71 30.06
N ILE A 329 -11.71 -7.79 29.75
CA ILE A 329 -11.27 -6.72 30.67
C ILE A 329 -12.17 -5.48 30.58
N GLY A 330 -12.75 -5.24 29.41
CA GLY A 330 -13.48 -4.02 29.08
C GLY A 330 -12.68 -3.06 28.19
N PRO A 331 -13.31 -1.95 27.77
CA PRO A 331 -12.71 -1.01 26.83
C PRO A 331 -11.46 -0.33 27.39
N ARG A 332 -10.59 0.15 26.50
CA ARG A 332 -9.47 1.03 26.89
C ARG A 332 -10.03 2.31 27.49
N GLN A 333 -9.35 2.81 28.52
CA GLN A 333 -9.69 4.08 29.12
C GLN A 333 -9.35 5.22 28.15
N GLU A 334 -10.24 6.20 28.06
CA GLU A 334 -10.00 7.43 27.31
C GLU A 334 -9.56 8.55 28.25
N ARG A 335 -8.59 9.34 27.79
CA ARG A 335 -8.18 10.59 28.44
C ARG A 335 -8.40 11.73 27.46
N LEU A 336 -9.19 12.72 27.86
CA LEU A 336 -9.65 13.80 27.00
C LEU A 336 -8.73 15.01 27.14
N TYR A 337 -8.25 15.53 26.02
CA TYR A 337 -7.37 16.70 25.98
C TYR A 337 -7.79 17.71 24.92
N LYS A 338 -7.42 18.97 25.14
CA LYS A 338 -7.46 20.03 24.12
C LYS A 338 -6.04 20.47 23.77
N GLY A 339 -5.77 20.58 22.46
CA GLY A 339 -4.56 21.24 21.98
C GLY A 339 -4.52 22.74 22.30
N ARG A 340 -3.36 23.35 22.10
CA ARG A 340 -3.14 24.79 22.25
C ARG A 340 -3.85 25.54 21.13
N VAL A 341 -4.62 26.58 21.47
CA VAL A 341 -5.38 27.38 20.50
C VAL A 341 -4.42 28.10 19.56
N VAL A 342 -4.60 27.93 18.26
CA VAL A 342 -3.85 28.65 17.23
C VAL A 342 -4.34 30.10 17.16
N PRO A 343 -3.46 31.12 17.10
CA PRO A 343 -3.86 32.52 16.93
C PRO A 343 -4.73 32.71 15.69
N GLU A 344 -5.76 33.55 15.81
CA GLU A 344 -6.75 33.71 14.74
C GLU A 344 -6.15 34.18 13.43
N SER A 345 -5.17 35.08 13.47
CA SER A 345 -4.45 35.56 12.29
C SER A 345 -3.77 34.42 11.51
N ILE A 346 -3.06 33.53 12.22
CA ILE A 346 -2.37 32.37 11.63
C ILE A 346 -3.40 31.35 11.13
N ARG A 347 -4.43 31.05 11.95
CA ARG A 347 -5.52 30.13 11.63
C ARG A 347 -6.23 30.54 10.33
N ASP A 348 -6.67 31.79 10.25
CA ASP A 348 -7.49 32.28 9.15
C ASP A 348 -6.68 32.37 7.86
N ASN A 349 -5.42 32.80 7.94
CA ASN A 349 -4.48 32.76 6.82
C ASN A 349 -4.28 31.32 6.30
N LEU A 350 -4.01 30.36 7.19
CA LEU A 350 -3.86 28.95 6.80
C LEU A 350 -5.13 28.37 6.19
N VAL A 351 -6.30 28.64 6.76
CA VAL A 351 -7.59 28.19 6.20
C VAL A 351 -7.79 28.78 4.80
N HIS A 352 -7.49 30.06 4.60
CA HIS A 352 -7.56 30.70 3.28
C HIS A 352 -6.62 30.01 2.27
N LEU A 353 -5.37 29.77 2.65
CA LEU A 353 -4.38 29.06 1.83
C LEU A 353 -4.80 27.62 1.53
N LEU A 354 -5.42 26.91 2.49
CA LEU A 354 -5.89 25.53 2.33
C LEU A 354 -7.17 25.42 1.48
N LYS A 355 -8.02 26.45 1.48
CA LYS A 355 -9.17 26.54 0.57
C LYS A 355 -8.73 26.83 -0.87
N SER A 356 -7.65 27.60 -1.05
CA SER A 356 -7.10 27.93 -2.37
C SER A 356 -6.02 26.96 -2.87
N VAL A 357 -5.54 26.03 -2.02
CA VAL A 357 -4.46 25.12 -2.37
C VAL A 357 -4.84 24.25 -3.56
N ARG A 358 -3.90 24.14 -4.50
CA ARG A 358 -4.05 23.31 -5.68
C ARG A 358 -3.69 21.87 -5.37
N TRP A 359 -4.65 21.06 -4.94
CA TRP A 359 -4.39 19.65 -4.61
C TRP A 359 -3.80 18.86 -5.79
N PRO A 360 -2.85 17.93 -5.53
CA PRO A 360 -2.29 17.08 -6.58
C PRO A 360 -3.34 16.08 -7.09
N ALA A 361 -3.29 15.76 -8.39
CA ALA A 361 -4.22 14.82 -9.02
C ALA A 361 -4.10 13.38 -8.50
N GLU A 362 -2.91 12.96 -8.03
CA GLU A 362 -2.74 11.71 -7.28
C GLU A 362 -2.54 12.04 -5.80
N SER A 363 -3.41 11.50 -4.94
CA SER A 363 -3.12 11.47 -3.50
C SER A 363 -1.76 10.79 -3.29
N HIS A 364 -0.83 11.46 -2.60
CA HIS A 364 0.51 10.90 -2.39
C HIS A 364 0.49 9.62 -1.52
N ARG A 365 -0.63 9.28 -0.85
CA ARG A 365 -0.78 8.08 0.01
C ARG A 365 -1.96 7.22 -0.45
N LYS A 366 -1.66 6.01 -0.94
CA LYS A 366 -2.68 5.02 -1.35
C LYS A 366 -3.25 4.29 -0.14
N GLY A 367 -4.57 4.06 -0.15
CA GLY A 367 -5.27 3.31 0.90
C GLY A 367 -5.71 4.16 2.10
N LEU A 368 -5.53 5.48 2.01
CA LEU A 368 -6.00 6.43 3.00
C LEU A 368 -7.43 6.88 2.68
N THR A 369 -8.28 6.99 3.70
CA THR A 369 -9.61 7.60 3.57
C THR A 369 -9.45 9.11 3.74
N SER A 370 -9.17 9.81 2.65
CA SER A 370 -9.09 11.28 2.58
C SER A 370 -9.49 11.74 1.19
N ASP A 371 -10.10 12.91 1.09
CA ASP A 371 -10.42 13.50 -0.21
C ASP A 371 -9.15 13.90 -0.96
N ASN A 372 -8.21 14.52 -0.24
CA ASN A 372 -6.93 14.95 -0.80
C ASN A 372 -5.79 14.75 0.19
N TYR A 373 -4.60 14.48 -0.34
CA TYR A 373 -3.38 14.27 0.43
C TYR A 373 -2.18 14.85 -0.33
N LEU A 374 -1.50 15.80 0.29
CA LEU A 374 -0.33 16.52 -0.21
C LEU A 374 0.81 16.38 0.81
N VAL A 375 2.04 16.25 0.32
CA VAL A 375 3.24 16.28 1.17
C VAL A 375 4.11 17.44 0.73
N LEU A 376 4.40 18.35 1.65
CA LEU A 376 5.31 19.47 1.45
C LEU A 376 6.65 19.13 2.08
N GLN A 377 7.71 19.03 1.28
CA GLN A 377 9.07 18.95 1.84
C GLN A 377 9.57 20.34 2.22
N THR A 378 10.27 20.44 3.34
CA THR A 378 10.74 21.70 3.92
C THR A 378 11.89 22.33 3.12
N ASN A 379 12.75 21.52 2.50
CA ASN A 379 13.96 21.98 1.81
C ASN A 379 13.76 22.37 0.34
N ILE A 380 12.52 22.65 -0.09
CA ILE A 380 12.23 23.05 -1.48
C ILE A 380 12.15 24.57 -1.56
N THR A 381 13.17 25.19 -2.17
CA THR A 381 13.32 26.65 -2.27
C THR A 381 12.68 27.28 -3.52
N LYS A 382 12.14 26.45 -4.44
CA LYS A 382 11.60 26.91 -5.74
C LYS A 382 10.28 26.22 -6.10
N ASP A 383 9.39 26.07 -5.13
CA ASP A 383 8.06 25.53 -5.39
C ASP A 383 7.07 26.65 -5.66
N ARG A 384 6.75 26.88 -6.94
CA ARG A 384 5.81 27.94 -7.32
C ARG A 384 4.39 27.71 -6.80
N PHE A 385 3.98 26.47 -6.56
CA PHE A 385 2.57 26.14 -6.33
C PHE A 385 2.20 26.13 -4.86
N TYR A 386 3.17 25.80 -4.00
CA TYR A 386 2.91 25.60 -2.56
C TYR A 386 3.83 26.43 -1.67
N ASN A 387 4.48 27.48 -2.21
CA ASN A 387 5.35 28.35 -1.42
C ASN A 387 4.56 29.06 -0.31
N ASP A 388 3.42 29.65 -0.65
CA ASP A 388 2.64 30.45 0.31
C ASP A 388 2.10 29.58 1.44
N LEU A 389 1.64 28.37 1.12
CA LEU A 389 1.25 27.39 2.14
C LEU A 389 2.44 26.98 3.02
N ARG A 390 3.65 26.81 2.46
CA ARG A 390 4.86 26.54 3.28
C ARG A 390 5.18 27.70 4.21
N LEU A 391 5.05 28.95 3.73
CA LEU A 391 5.29 30.14 4.55
C LEU A 391 4.28 30.25 5.69
N GLY A 392 2.99 30.04 5.43
CA GLY A 392 1.97 29.99 6.49
C GLY A 392 2.21 28.86 7.49
N CYS A 393 2.63 27.68 7.02
CA CYS A 393 3.01 26.59 7.90
C CYS A 393 4.28 26.89 8.73
N ARG A 394 5.25 27.63 8.17
CA ARG A 394 6.44 28.08 8.89
C ARG A 394 6.07 29.10 9.96
N GLU A 395 5.22 30.07 9.64
CA GLU A 395 4.68 31.06 10.59
C GLU A 395 4.01 30.37 11.79
N LEU A 396 3.21 29.33 11.54
CA LEU A 396 2.64 28.51 12.60
C LEU A 396 3.73 27.87 13.48
N MET A 397 4.72 27.22 12.89
CA MET A 397 5.78 26.55 13.66
C MET A 397 6.68 27.53 14.40
N ASP A 398 6.96 28.71 13.85
CA ASP A 398 7.72 29.75 14.53
C ASP A 398 7.00 30.26 15.79
N TRP A 399 5.66 30.28 15.79
CA TRP A 399 4.85 30.59 16.98
C TRP A 399 4.78 29.43 17.99
N VAL A 400 4.73 28.18 17.51
CA VAL A 400 4.59 26.99 18.37
C VAL A 400 5.91 26.61 19.03
N ASP A 401 6.93 26.37 18.20
CA ASP A 401 8.23 25.83 18.57
C ASP A 401 9.24 26.19 17.45
N PRO A 402 9.87 27.38 17.51
CA PRO A 402 10.75 27.87 16.45
C PRO A 402 12.02 27.03 16.29
N ASN A 403 12.33 26.16 17.25
CA ASN A 403 13.50 25.28 17.23
C ASN A 403 13.17 23.88 16.69
N TYR A 404 11.90 23.55 16.49
CA TYR A 404 11.52 22.25 15.97
C TYR A 404 11.89 22.09 14.49
N TYR A 405 12.74 21.12 14.22
CA TYR A 405 13.06 20.72 12.85
C TYR A 405 12.01 19.72 12.33
N TYR A 406 11.51 19.96 11.12
CA TYR A 406 10.67 19.02 10.40
C TYR A 406 11.15 18.86 8.96
N SER A 407 11.17 17.61 8.49
CA SER A 407 11.58 17.28 7.11
C SER A 407 10.45 17.45 6.09
N GLY A 408 9.21 17.36 6.56
CA GLY A 408 8.04 17.58 5.73
C GLY A 408 6.77 17.84 6.53
N ILE A 409 5.72 18.15 5.77
CA ILE A 409 4.38 18.44 6.26
C ILE A 409 3.40 17.57 5.48
N ALA A 410 2.62 16.73 6.17
CA ALA A 410 1.50 16.04 5.57
C ALA A 410 0.26 16.93 5.67
N VAL A 411 -0.29 17.28 4.52
CA VAL A 411 -1.47 18.14 4.38
C VAL A 411 -2.62 17.27 3.87
N THR A 412 -3.70 17.16 4.63
CA THR A 412 -4.84 16.31 4.27
C THR A 412 -6.14 17.09 4.27
N LYS A 413 -7.08 16.69 3.40
CA LYS A 413 -8.46 17.18 3.37
C LYS A 413 -9.41 16.02 3.66
N ASN A 414 -10.33 16.24 4.61
CA ASN A 414 -11.40 15.31 5.01
C ASN A 414 -10.88 13.90 5.35
N PHE A 415 -9.71 13.85 6.00
CA PHE A 415 -9.09 12.61 6.46
C PHE A 415 -9.86 11.98 7.63
N VAL A 416 -10.09 10.67 7.58
CA VAL A 416 -10.83 9.88 8.59
C VAL A 416 -10.23 8.47 8.76
N ALA A 417 -10.29 7.94 10.00
CA ALA A 417 -10.24 6.51 10.32
C ALA A 417 -9.15 5.68 9.59
N SER A 418 -7.88 5.95 9.91
CA SER A 418 -6.78 5.09 9.49
C SER A 418 -5.85 4.82 10.67
N PRO A 419 -6.12 3.85 11.56
CA PRO A 419 -5.15 3.44 12.57
C PRO A 419 -3.83 3.00 11.94
N HIS A 420 -2.74 3.62 12.37
CA HIS A 420 -1.40 3.30 11.89
C HIS A 420 -0.31 3.75 12.86
N ILE A 421 0.93 3.38 12.53
CA ILE A 421 2.17 3.83 13.14
C ILE A 421 3.01 4.45 12.03
N ASP A 422 3.57 5.63 12.26
CA ASP A 422 4.53 6.27 11.37
C ASP A 422 5.94 5.75 11.68
N ASP A 423 6.23 4.54 11.21
CA ASP A 423 7.45 3.77 11.50
C ASP A 423 8.75 4.41 11.00
N ARG A 424 8.66 5.45 10.16
CA ARG A 424 9.81 6.19 9.63
C ARG A 424 10.12 7.45 10.40
N ASP A 425 9.24 7.87 11.29
CA ASP A 425 9.47 9.07 12.07
C ASP A 425 10.61 8.87 13.04
N GLN A 426 11.46 9.88 13.12
CA GLN A 426 12.62 9.92 14.01
C GLN A 426 12.34 10.82 15.22
N SER A 427 11.32 11.65 15.16
CA SER A 427 10.91 12.55 16.25
C SER A 427 9.39 12.48 16.50
N PHE A 428 8.93 13.15 17.55
CA PHE A 428 7.52 13.48 17.72
C PHE A 428 7.03 14.38 16.58
N GLN A 429 5.72 14.51 16.44
CA GLN A 429 5.02 15.33 15.45
C GLN A 429 4.28 16.50 16.11
N TYR A 430 4.06 17.57 15.34
CA TYR A 430 3.02 18.55 15.66
C TYR A 430 1.81 18.33 14.74
N ALA A 431 0.62 18.21 15.33
CA ALA A 431 -0.62 17.94 14.62
C ALA A 431 -1.65 19.05 14.88
N VAL A 432 -2.18 19.63 13.81
CA VAL A 432 -3.26 20.62 13.86
C VAL A 432 -4.36 20.24 12.89
N SER A 433 -5.62 20.50 13.26
CA SER A 433 -6.73 20.48 12.31
C SER A 433 -7.43 21.83 12.22
N LEU A 434 -7.86 22.19 11.01
CA LEU A 434 -8.41 23.50 10.67
C LEU A 434 -9.67 23.33 9.83
N GLY A 435 -10.49 24.38 9.75
CA GLY A 435 -11.69 24.41 8.92
C GLY A 435 -12.98 24.58 9.73
N GLU A 436 -14.09 24.21 9.11
CA GLU A 436 -15.45 24.50 9.60
C GLU A 436 -16.18 23.26 10.14
N PHE A 437 -15.46 22.16 10.33
CA PHE A 437 -16.06 20.91 10.82
C PHE A 437 -16.63 21.05 12.25
N ASN A 438 -17.76 20.36 12.48
CA ASN A 438 -18.57 20.51 13.69
C ASN A 438 -17.91 19.92 14.94
N GLU A 439 -18.44 20.32 16.10
CA GLU A 439 -18.11 19.73 17.40
C GLU A 439 -18.61 18.28 17.49
N GLY A 440 -17.85 17.42 18.19
CA GLY A 440 -18.19 16.02 18.43
C GLY A 440 -17.73 15.09 17.31
N GLY A 441 -16.42 15.06 17.03
CA GLY A 441 -15.83 14.23 15.99
C GLY A 441 -14.52 14.79 15.44
N GLY A 442 -13.74 13.93 14.79
CA GLY A 442 -12.48 14.32 14.14
C GLY A 442 -11.32 14.59 15.10
N GLU A 443 -11.47 14.20 16.37
CA GLU A 443 -10.41 14.19 17.36
C GLU A 443 -9.28 13.26 16.93
N LEU A 444 -8.05 13.63 17.31
CA LEU A 444 -6.88 12.79 17.12
C LEU A 444 -6.74 11.85 18.31
N CYS A 445 -6.85 10.56 18.06
CA CYS A 445 -6.67 9.52 19.05
C CYS A 445 -5.26 8.95 18.97
N VAL A 446 -4.53 8.94 20.10
CA VAL A 446 -3.17 8.40 20.19
C VAL A 446 -3.08 7.46 21.38
N GLU A 447 -2.65 6.22 21.16
CA GLU A 447 -2.41 5.29 22.25
C GLU A 447 -1.27 5.79 23.15
N GLY A 448 -1.52 5.75 24.45
CA GLY A 448 -0.52 6.02 25.48
C GLY A 448 -0.18 4.76 26.25
N ASN A 449 1.08 4.69 26.69
CA ASN A 449 1.65 3.61 27.47
C ASN A 449 2.24 4.18 28.77
N ASN A 450 1.80 3.65 29.92
CA ASN A 450 2.36 4.03 31.23
C ASN A 450 3.63 3.25 31.61
N ASN A 451 4.25 2.51 30.69
CA ASN A 451 5.53 1.82 30.93
C ASN A 451 6.68 2.83 31.01
N ASN A 452 6.71 3.63 32.08
CA ASN A 452 7.96 4.18 32.58
C ASN A 452 8.75 3.03 33.21
N ASN A 453 9.33 2.18 32.35
CA ASN A 453 10.29 1.15 32.76
C ASN A 453 11.65 1.73 33.20
N ASN A 454 11.76 3.05 33.34
CA ASN A 454 12.85 3.68 34.10
C ASN A 454 12.54 3.47 35.58
N GLY A 455 12.98 2.33 36.10
CA GLY A 455 12.64 1.83 37.42
C GLY A 455 12.88 2.84 38.57
N GLY A 456 12.03 2.75 39.59
CA GLY A 456 12.36 3.25 40.94
C GLY A 456 11.36 4.17 41.63
N GLY A 457 10.12 4.32 41.16
CA GLY A 457 9.09 5.11 41.86
C GLY A 457 7.91 4.26 42.31
N ASP A 458 7.93 3.84 43.58
CA ASP A 458 6.83 3.20 44.31
C ASP A 458 5.75 4.24 44.70
N ASP A 459 5.29 5.04 43.75
CA ASP A 459 4.18 5.97 43.97
C ASP A 459 2.87 5.19 43.76
N GLY A 460 2.43 4.57 44.86
CA GLY A 460 1.37 3.56 44.97
C GLY A 460 -0.06 3.95 44.59
N ASP A 461 -0.25 4.84 43.61
CA ASP A 461 -1.57 5.17 43.03
C ASP A 461 -1.63 5.01 41.51
N GLY A 462 -0.57 4.47 40.89
CA GLY A 462 -0.56 4.15 39.46
C GLY A 462 -1.31 2.84 39.19
N ASP A 463 -2.52 2.90 38.62
CA ASP A 463 -3.32 1.76 38.08
C ASP A 463 -2.53 0.84 37.12
N GLY A 464 -1.28 1.17 36.78
CA GLY A 464 -0.37 0.31 36.01
C GLY A 464 -0.91 -0.02 34.63
N ARG A 465 -1.92 0.71 34.14
CA ARG A 465 -2.58 0.50 32.86
C ARG A 465 -1.63 0.83 31.74
N VAL A 466 -1.21 -0.20 31.02
CA VAL A 466 -0.33 -0.12 29.85
C VAL A 466 -1.08 0.42 28.63
N ASP A 467 -2.42 0.41 28.64
CA ASP A 467 -3.23 0.74 27.47
C ASP A 467 -4.34 1.75 27.80
N TYR A 468 -4.17 2.98 27.34
CA TYR A 468 -5.21 4.01 27.29
C TYR A 468 -5.12 4.78 25.97
N VAL A 469 -6.16 5.52 25.64
CA VAL A 469 -6.23 6.33 24.42
C VAL A 469 -6.35 7.79 24.83
N ASN A 470 -5.41 8.62 24.38
CA ASN A 470 -5.54 10.06 24.47
C ASN A 470 -6.42 10.53 23.31
N VAL A 471 -7.54 11.17 23.60
CA VAL A 471 -8.44 11.77 22.62
C VAL A 471 -8.20 13.27 22.64
N VAL A 472 -7.60 13.79 21.57
CA VAL A 472 -7.13 15.17 21.50
C VAL A 472 -7.98 15.98 20.52
N GLU A 473 -8.65 17.00 21.05
CA GLU A 473 -9.33 18.02 20.26
C GLU A 473 -8.28 18.93 19.60
N THR A 474 -8.16 18.81 18.27
CA THR A 474 -7.20 19.53 17.43
C THR A 474 -7.86 20.58 16.52
N ARG A 475 -9.18 20.75 16.59
CA ARG A 475 -9.90 21.75 15.80
C ARG A 475 -9.48 23.16 16.20
N ASN A 476 -8.87 23.87 15.26
CA ASN A 476 -8.25 25.19 15.47
C ASN A 476 -7.21 25.18 16.60
N ARG A 477 -6.60 24.01 16.84
CA ARG A 477 -5.68 23.74 17.94
C ARG A 477 -4.54 22.88 17.48
N ILE A 478 -3.35 23.14 17.99
CA ILE A 478 -2.19 22.30 17.73
C ILE A 478 -1.88 21.41 18.94
N ALA A 479 -1.46 20.18 18.68
CA ALA A 479 -1.04 19.21 19.66
C ALA A 479 0.36 18.68 19.32
N LYS A 480 1.14 18.35 20.35
CA LYS A 480 2.41 17.65 20.22
C LYS A 480 2.19 16.18 20.55
N VAL A 481 2.37 15.33 19.54
CA VAL A 481 2.01 13.91 19.57
C VAL A 481 3.15 13.07 19.06
N ASP A 482 3.17 11.79 19.37
CA ASP A 482 4.19 10.88 18.86
C ASP A 482 3.54 9.85 17.93
N GLY A 483 3.69 10.10 16.62
CA GLY A 483 3.16 9.25 15.55
C GLY A 483 3.76 7.84 15.50
N ARG A 484 4.83 7.59 16.28
CA ARG A 484 5.41 6.25 16.47
C ARG A 484 4.55 5.36 17.38
N ASN A 485 3.54 5.94 18.05
CA ASN A 485 2.47 5.20 18.69
C ASN A 485 1.29 5.00 17.73
N VAL A 486 0.45 3.99 17.99
CA VAL A 486 -0.77 3.78 17.22
C VAL A 486 -1.66 5.01 17.36
N HIS A 487 -2.09 5.56 16.23
CA HIS A 487 -2.96 6.72 16.21
C HIS A 487 -3.94 6.70 15.04
N TRP A 488 -5.07 7.39 15.21
CA TRP A 488 -6.11 7.56 14.19
C TRP A 488 -6.88 8.86 14.43
N VAL A 489 -7.71 9.24 13.45
CA VAL A 489 -8.66 10.36 13.59
C VAL A 489 -10.07 9.79 13.66
N ARG A 490 -10.83 10.22 14.67
CA ARG A 490 -12.25 9.87 14.84
C ARG A 490 -13.05 10.25 13.61
N SER A 491 -14.14 9.52 13.38
CA SER A 491 -15.12 9.93 12.38
C SER A 491 -15.69 11.30 12.72
N TRP A 492 -16.21 11.99 11.71
CA TRP A 492 -16.91 13.26 11.88
C TRP A 492 -17.94 13.38 10.76
N ASN A 493 -18.90 14.29 10.92
CA ASN A 493 -20.13 14.29 10.12
C ASN A 493 -19.97 14.63 8.63
N GLY A 494 -18.76 14.91 8.13
CA GLY A 494 -18.48 15.11 6.71
C GLY A 494 -19.08 16.37 6.08
N THR A 495 -19.79 17.21 6.84
CA THR A 495 -20.63 18.29 6.29
C THR A 495 -19.88 19.57 5.91
N ALA A 496 -18.68 19.76 6.43
CA ALA A 496 -17.85 20.95 6.23
C ALA A 496 -16.39 20.55 6.03
N ASP A 497 -15.53 21.41 5.51
CA ASP A 497 -14.15 21.00 5.23
C ASP A 497 -13.31 20.88 6.52
N ARG A 498 -12.63 19.73 6.66
CA ARG A 498 -11.59 19.47 7.67
C ARG A 498 -10.23 19.36 7.00
N TYR A 499 -9.30 20.22 7.38
CA TYR A 499 -7.91 20.12 6.95
C TYR A 499 -7.04 19.63 8.10
N SER A 500 -5.97 18.90 7.83
CA SER A 500 -4.93 18.58 8.82
C SER A 500 -3.56 18.94 8.31
N LEU A 501 -2.72 19.47 9.19
CA LEU A 501 -1.30 19.68 8.96
C LEU A 501 -0.54 18.87 10.01
N ILE A 502 0.30 17.95 9.56
CA ILE A 502 1.15 17.12 10.42
C ILE A 502 2.60 17.44 10.07
N PHE A 503 3.33 18.00 11.03
CA PHE A 503 4.75 18.31 10.91
C PHE A 503 5.55 17.14 11.47
N TYR A 504 6.44 16.55 10.66
CA TYR A 504 7.16 15.34 11.02
C TYR A 504 8.62 15.37 10.53
N ASP A 505 9.47 14.59 11.19
CA ASP A 505 10.85 14.37 10.77
C ASP A 505 11.13 12.88 10.53
N THR A 506 11.55 12.54 9.30
CA THR A 506 12.05 11.20 8.96
C THR A 506 13.57 11.16 8.82
N THR A 507 14.28 12.23 9.16
CA THR A 507 15.75 12.29 9.10
C THR A 507 16.36 11.79 10.40
N ASP A 508 17.45 11.04 10.28
CA ASP A 508 18.22 10.49 11.39
C ASP A 508 18.99 11.55 12.20
N ARG A 509 18.88 12.83 11.85
CA ARG A 509 19.68 13.92 12.41
C ARG A 509 19.08 14.53 13.67
N HIS A 510 17.77 14.43 13.87
CA HIS A 510 17.06 15.05 14.99
C HIS A 510 16.19 14.02 15.71
N GLN A 511 16.77 12.84 15.95
CA GLN A 511 16.06 11.78 16.66
C GLN A 511 15.74 12.23 18.08
N THR A 512 14.48 12.04 18.51
CA THR A 512 14.06 12.27 19.89
C THR A 512 13.57 10.98 20.52
N ASP A 513 13.59 10.92 21.85
CA ASP A 513 12.99 9.82 22.59
C ASP A 513 11.50 9.67 22.26
N ILE A 514 10.98 8.45 22.43
CA ILE A 514 9.56 8.15 22.25
C ILE A 514 8.79 8.71 23.43
N ILE A 515 7.74 9.49 23.14
CA ILE A 515 6.80 9.95 24.15
C ILE A 515 5.87 8.77 24.45
N ASN A 516 6.19 8.01 25.49
CA ASN A 516 5.45 6.79 25.84
C ASN A 516 3.97 7.09 26.15
N THR A 517 3.64 8.27 26.67
CA THR A 517 2.26 8.71 26.87
C THR A 517 1.50 8.95 25.56
N GLY A 518 2.14 8.83 24.40
CA GLY A 518 1.57 9.10 23.07
C GLY A 518 1.49 10.59 22.74
N VAL A 519 1.27 11.42 23.75
CA VAL A 519 1.13 12.88 23.64
C VAL A 519 1.95 13.59 24.71
N ASP A 520 2.43 14.80 24.41
CA ASP A 520 3.07 15.64 25.41
C ASP A 520 1.99 16.28 26.31
N VAL A 521 1.72 15.66 27.44
CA VAL A 521 0.68 16.11 28.38
C VAL A 521 0.95 17.50 28.96
N THR A 522 2.21 17.96 28.96
CA THR A 522 2.55 19.33 29.42
C THR A 522 2.17 20.39 28.39
N PHE A 523 2.05 19.99 27.12
CA PHE A 523 1.61 20.84 26.01
C PHE A 523 0.09 20.91 25.89
N LEU A 524 -0.64 19.97 26.51
CA LEU A 524 -2.08 19.82 26.37
C LEU A 524 -2.84 20.29 27.62
N LYS A 525 -4.10 20.69 27.42
CA LYS A 525 -5.03 20.96 28.53
C LYS A 525 -5.97 19.77 28.72
N GLU A 526 -5.86 19.09 29.85
CA GLU A 526 -6.77 17.99 30.22
C GLU A 526 -8.20 18.52 30.43
N ILE A 527 -9.17 17.75 29.95
CA ILE A 527 -10.61 17.99 30.19
C ILE A 527 -11.03 17.02 31.28
N LYS A 528 -11.43 17.57 32.43
CA LYS A 528 -12.00 16.78 33.53
C LYS A 528 -13.44 16.40 33.25
#